data_AF-A0A8T4QSB1-F1
#
_entry.id   AF-A0A8T4QSB1-F1
#
_cell.length_a   1.000
_cell.length_b   1.000
_cell.length_c   1.000
_cell.angle_alpha   90.00
_cell.angle_beta   90.00
_cell.angle_gamma   90.00
#
_symmetry.space_group_name_H-M   'P 1'
#
loop_
_entity.id
_entity.type
_entity.pdbx_description
1 polymer ?
#
loop_
_entity_poly.entity_id
_entity_poly.type
_entity_poly.pdbx_seq_one_letter_code
_entity_poly.pdbx_strand_id
1 'polypeptide(L)'
;MEHFKLNKKAQVHMTETIAVMFIFFILLSLGIIFYAKYSQGQARIAEYKQFGQKAMDMTLQAVFLPELICTNAEAETGSNCIDLQKLQYLNSVKGLSVEEYFSLFSYSYIWVEQLSPNEIEYTIYNNTKPEYHEVIPSFFVVTLKDYLGTGSGLSYRYGVLHVEVYR
;
A
#
# COMPACT_ATOMS: atom_id res chain seq x y z
N MET A 1 -84.02 -5.74 11.21
CA MET A 1 -82.61 -5.91 11.62
C MET A 1 -82.11 -7.20 11.01
N GLU A 2 -81.60 -7.14 9.78
CA GLU A 2 -81.05 -8.31 9.10
C GLU A 2 -79.64 -8.59 9.62
N HIS A 3 -79.43 -9.82 10.11
CA HIS A 3 -78.14 -10.32 10.55
C HIS A 3 -77.26 -10.65 9.33
N PHE A 4 -76.34 -9.75 9.00
CA PHE A 4 -75.29 -9.99 8.01
C PHE A 4 -74.31 -11.04 8.56
N LYS A 5 -74.48 -12.31 8.19
CA LYS A 5 -73.50 -13.38 8.48
C LYS A 5 -72.25 -13.13 7.65
N LEU A 6 -71.29 -12.41 8.22
CA LEU A 6 -69.95 -12.24 7.67
C LEU A 6 -69.33 -13.60 7.35
N ASN A 7 -68.99 -13.81 6.09
CA ASN A 7 -68.47 -15.04 5.55
C ASN A 7 -67.01 -15.22 6.00
N LYS A 8 -66.80 -15.78 7.20
CA LYS A 8 -65.48 -15.89 7.88
C LYS A 8 -64.37 -16.54 7.04
N LYS A 9 -64.70 -17.36 6.04
CA LYS A 9 -63.71 -18.02 5.18
C LYS A 9 -62.90 -17.06 4.30
N ALA A 10 -63.52 -15.99 3.81
CA ALA A 10 -62.81 -15.00 2.99
C ALA A 10 -61.82 -14.17 3.81
N GLN A 11 -62.13 -13.92 5.08
CA GLN A 11 -61.29 -13.12 5.98
C GLN A 11 -60.01 -13.86 6.40
N VAL A 12 -60.08 -15.19 6.58
CA VAL A 12 -58.92 -16.03 6.93
C VAL A 12 -57.89 -16.06 5.79
N HIS A 13 -58.34 -16.16 4.54
CA HIS A 13 -57.44 -16.19 3.38
C HIS A 13 -56.69 -14.87 3.19
N MET A 14 -57.33 -13.73 3.47
CA MET A 14 -56.67 -12.43 3.42
C MET A 14 -55.62 -12.25 4.53
N THR A 15 -55.84 -12.82 5.72
CA THR A 15 -54.84 -12.75 6.80
C THR A 15 -53.61 -13.62 6.54
N GLU A 16 -53.79 -14.76 5.87
CA GLU A 16 -52.69 -15.66 5.51
C GLU A 16 -51.72 -15.01 4.52
N THR A 17 -52.23 -14.35 3.47
CA THR A 17 -51.38 -13.65 2.50
C THR A 17 -50.62 -12.48 3.12
N ILE A 18 -51.25 -11.73 4.04
CA ILE A 18 -50.60 -10.65 4.79
C ILE A 18 -49.46 -11.21 5.66
N ALA A 19 -49.67 -12.34 6.35
CA ALA A 19 -48.63 -12.97 7.17
C ALA A 19 -47.42 -13.41 6.33
N VAL A 20 -47.65 -13.97 5.14
CA VAL A 20 -46.58 -14.35 4.21
C VAL A 20 -45.79 -13.12 3.74
N MET A 21 -46.46 -12.04 3.35
CA MET A 21 -45.79 -10.80 2.95
C MET A 21 -44.98 -10.19 4.10
N PHE A 22 -45.49 -10.24 5.33
CA PHE A 22 -44.80 -9.73 6.50
C PHE A 22 -43.48 -10.48 6.76
N ILE A 23 -43.51 -11.83 6.73
CA ILE A 23 -42.31 -12.66 6.88
C ILE A 23 -41.31 -12.36 5.75
N PHE A 24 -41.80 -12.20 4.52
CA PHE A 24 -40.96 -11.85 3.37
C PHE A 24 -40.21 -10.52 3.59
N PHE A 25 -40.89 -9.47 4.08
CA PHE A 25 -40.23 -8.19 4.36
C PHE A 25 -39.19 -8.26 5.47
N ILE A 26 -39.41 -9.09 6.51
CA ILE A 26 -38.42 -9.33 7.56
C ILE A 26 -37.16 -9.97 6.97
N LEU A 27 -37.33 -11.03 6.18
CA LEU A 27 -36.20 -11.72 5.54
C LEU A 27 -35.44 -10.79 4.59
N LEU A 28 -36.15 -9.96 3.82
CA LEU A 28 -35.56 -8.98 2.92
C LEU A 28 -34.76 -7.92 3.70
N SER A 29 -35.31 -7.40 4.80
CA SER A 29 -34.65 -6.40 5.65
C SER A 29 -33.35 -6.96 6.25
N LEU A 30 -33.39 -8.19 6.77
CA LEU A 30 -32.19 -8.87 7.27
C LEU A 30 -31.15 -9.07 6.15
N GLY A 31 -31.59 -9.49 4.95
CA GLY A 31 -30.72 -9.65 3.78
C GLY A 31 -29.99 -8.35 3.42
N ILE A 32 -30.68 -7.21 3.42
CA ILE A 32 -30.07 -5.90 3.16
C ILE A 32 -29.04 -5.53 4.23
N ILE A 33 -29.36 -5.74 5.51
CA ILE A 33 -28.45 -5.42 6.62
C ILE A 33 -27.16 -6.25 6.51
N PHE A 34 -27.27 -7.56 6.27
CA PHE A 34 -26.10 -8.42 6.11
C PHE A 34 -25.28 -8.05 4.87
N TYR A 35 -25.93 -7.78 3.74
CA TYR A 35 -25.26 -7.35 2.52
C TYR A 35 -24.49 -6.04 2.71
N ALA A 36 -25.09 -5.04 3.38
CA ALA A 36 -24.44 -3.77 3.66
C ALA A 36 -23.17 -3.93 4.52
N LYS A 37 -23.24 -4.77 5.57
CA LYS A 37 -22.08 -5.07 6.42
C LYS A 37 -20.97 -5.81 5.66
N TYR A 38 -21.33 -6.78 4.83
CA TYR A 38 -20.37 -7.51 4.00
C TYR A 38 -19.70 -6.59 2.96
N SER A 39 -20.47 -5.75 2.28
CA SER A 39 -19.97 -4.79 1.28
C SER A 39 -18.97 -3.79 1.88
N GLN A 40 -19.24 -3.28 3.09
CA GLN A 40 -18.29 -2.40 3.81
C GLN A 40 -16.96 -3.10 4.11
N GLY A 41 -16.99 -4.39 4.48
CA GLY A 41 -15.78 -5.18 4.69
C GLY A 41 -14.94 -5.32 3.41
N GLN A 42 -15.60 -5.59 2.28
CA GLN A 42 -14.91 -5.74 0.99
C GLN A 42 -14.32 -4.43 0.47
N ALA A 43 -14.98 -3.29 0.70
CA ALA A 43 -14.46 -1.98 0.34
C ALA A 43 -13.11 -1.70 1.04
N ARG A 44 -13.03 -1.97 2.35
CA ARG A 44 -11.77 -1.81 3.11
C ARG A 44 -10.66 -2.72 2.60
N ILE A 45 -10.97 -3.99 2.31
CA ILE A 45 -9.97 -4.93 1.78
C ILE A 45 -9.46 -4.47 0.40
N ALA A 46 -10.35 -4.00 -0.47
CA ALA A 46 -9.97 -3.48 -1.79
C ALA A 46 -9.07 -2.25 -1.66
N GLU A 47 -9.39 -1.36 -0.73
CA GLU A 47 -8.61 -0.17 -0.41
C GLU A 47 -7.21 -0.52 0.11
N TYR A 48 -7.10 -1.44 1.08
CA TYR A 48 -5.80 -1.93 1.55
C TYR A 48 -4.97 -2.58 0.44
N LYS A 49 -5.59 -3.34 -0.46
CA LYS A 49 -4.90 -3.95 -1.61
C LYS A 49 -4.37 -2.90 -2.57
N GLN A 50 -5.18 -1.91 -2.92
CA GLN A 50 -4.77 -0.83 -3.80
C GLN A 50 -3.62 -0.02 -3.19
N PHE A 51 -3.66 0.22 -1.88
CA PHE A 51 -2.58 0.93 -1.19
C PHE A 51 -1.29 0.10 -1.13
N GLY A 52 -1.39 -1.21 -0.85
CA GLY A 52 -0.24 -2.11 -0.89
C GLY A 52 0.39 -2.20 -2.29
N GLN A 53 -0.42 -2.21 -3.35
CA GLN A 53 0.08 -2.14 -4.73
C GLN A 53 0.82 -0.83 -4.99
N LYS A 54 0.27 0.30 -4.55
CA LYS A 54 0.93 1.61 -4.67
C LYS A 54 2.28 1.66 -3.95
N ALA A 55 2.37 1.09 -2.75
CA ALA A 55 3.64 1.00 -2.02
C ALA A 55 4.67 0.16 -2.78
N MET A 56 4.26 -0.97 -3.37
CA MET A 56 5.14 -1.79 -4.21
C MET A 56 5.59 -1.07 -5.48
N ASP A 57 4.70 -0.36 -6.17
CA ASP A 57 5.03 0.43 -7.35
C ASP A 57 6.03 1.54 -7.02
N MET A 58 5.85 2.22 -5.89
CA MET A 58 6.80 3.22 -5.38
C MET A 58 8.16 2.61 -5.05
N THR A 59 8.19 1.43 -4.41
CA THR A 59 9.44 0.70 -4.16
C THR A 59 10.15 0.37 -5.45
N LEU A 60 9.44 -0.14 -6.46
CA LEU A 60 10.03 -0.44 -7.77
C LEU A 60 10.59 0.84 -8.43
N GLN A 61 9.84 1.94 -8.40
CA GLN A 61 10.31 3.22 -8.93
C GLN A 61 11.56 3.73 -8.20
N ALA A 62 11.62 3.58 -6.88
CA ALA A 62 12.77 3.98 -6.07
C ALA A 62 14.00 3.11 -6.34
N VAL A 63 13.84 1.79 -6.54
CA VAL A 63 14.93 0.88 -6.93
C VAL A 63 15.51 1.24 -8.30
N PHE A 64 14.65 1.63 -9.26
CA PHE A 64 15.04 1.94 -10.62
C PHE A 64 15.26 3.44 -10.88
N LEU A 65 15.60 4.17 -9.83
CA LEU A 65 15.86 5.60 -9.93
C LEU A 65 17.20 5.84 -10.64
N PRO A 66 17.25 6.54 -11.80
CA PRO A 66 18.48 6.70 -12.60
C PRO A 66 19.60 7.42 -11.85
N GLU A 67 19.27 8.25 -10.86
CA GLU A 67 20.20 8.93 -9.97
C GLU A 67 20.90 7.99 -8.98
N LEU A 68 20.34 6.80 -8.73
CA LEU A 68 20.87 5.81 -7.77
C LEU A 68 21.39 4.54 -8.44
N ILE A 69 20.95 4.24 -9.67
CA ILE A 69 21.37 3.04 -10.40
C ILE A 69 22.90 3.05 -10.60
N CYS A 70 23.51 1.89 -10.37
CA CYS A 70 24.91 1.63 -10.69
C CYS A 70 25.16 1.71 -12.20
N THR A 71 26.19 2.46 -12.61
CA THR A 71 26.64 2.45 -14.00
C THR A 71 27.51 1.21 -14.22
N ASN A 72 27.05 0.30 -15.08
CA ASN A 72 27.80 -0.90 -15.44
C ASN A 72 28.61 -0.65 -16.71
N ALA A 73 29.89 -1.06 -16.70
CA ALA A 73 30.63 -1.31 -17.92
C ALA A 73 30.22 -2.70 -18.43
N GLU A 74 29.34 -2.74 -19.43
CA GLU A 74 28.92 -3.82 -20.37
C GLU A 74 28.76 -5.30 -19.93
N ALA A 75 29.08 -5.74 -18.70
CA ALA A 75 29.12 -7.18 -18.38
C ALA A 75 28.56 -7.61 -17.01
N GLU A 76 28.11 -6.70 -16.15
CA GLU A 76 27.54 -7.07 -14.84
C GLU A 76 26.01 -6.97 -14.81
N THR A 77 25.36 -8.14 -14.80
CA THR A 77 23.90 -8.35 -14.70
C THR A 77 23.41 -8.22 -13.25
N GLY A 78 23.80 -7.17 -12.54
CA GLY A 78 23.27 -6.87 -11.21
C GLY A 78 21.94 -6.13 -11.31
N SER A 79 20.82 -6.83 -11.50
CA SER A 79 19.50 -6.22 -11.22
C SER A 79 19.43 -5.93 -9.73
N ASN A 80 19.12 -4.69 -9.33
CA ASN A 80 19.01 -4.21 -7.93
C ASN A 80 20.33 -3.71 -7.30
N CYS A 81 21.10 -2.94 -8.07
CA CYS A 81 22.33 -2.29 -7.60
C CYS A 81 22.11 -0.78 -7.37
N ILE A 82 22.50 -0.29 -6.19
CA ILE A 82 22.54 1.14 -5.85
C ILE A 82 24.01 1.58 -5.69
N ASP A 83 24.37 2.68 -6.33
CA ASP A 83 25.68 3.29 -6.22
C ASP A 83 25.82 3.98 -4.86
N LEU A 84 26.73 3.45 -4.03
CA LEU A 84 26.93 3.94 -2.67
C LEU A 84 27.44 5.38 -2.65
N GLN A 85 28.25 5.78 -3.63
CA GLN A 85 28.79 7.14 -3.69
C GLN A 85 27.71 8.16 -4.03
N LYS A 86 26.83 7.80 -4.98
CA LYS A 86 25.65 8.64 -5.31
C LYS A 86 24.70 8.74 -4.11
N LEU A 87 24.48 7.64 -3.41
CA LEU A 87 23.64 7.61 -2.21
C LEU A 87 24.22 8.47 -1.06
N GLN A 88 25.52 8.40 -0.83
CA GLN A 88 26.22 9.24 0.15
C GLN A 88 26.13 10.73 -0.20
N TYR A 89 26.34 11.06 -1.48
CA TYR A 89 26.18 12.42 -1.96
C TYR A 89 24.75 12.92 -1.79
N LEU A 90 23.76 12.09 -2.14
CA LEU A 90 22.35 12.40 -1.98
C LEU A 90 22.00 12.69 -0.51
N ASN A 91 22.49 11.87 0.42
CA ASN A 91 22.30 12.09 1.84
C ASN A 91 22.95 13.41 2.31
N SER A 92 24.10 13.79 1.75
CA SER A 92 24.78 15.06 2.07
C SER A 92 23.99 16.30 1.62
N VAL A 93 23.19 16.19 0.56
CA VAL A 93 22.29 17.25 0.08
C VAL A 93 20.89 17.19 0.68
N LYS A 94 20.69 16.34 1.71
CA LYS A 94 19.41 16.10 2.42
C LYS A 94 18.34 15.40 1.58
N GLY A 95 18.74 14.51 0.67
CA GLY A 95 17.80 13.72 -0.13
C GLY A 95 17.37 14.41 -1.42
N LEU A 96 16.39 13.81 -2.08
CA LEU A 96 15.75 14.32 -3.29
C LEU A 96 14.82 15.48 -2.97
N SER A 97 14.71 16.42 -3.91
CA SER A 97 13.78 17.54 -3.83
C SER A 97 12.33 17.03 -3.74
N VAL A 98 11.58 17.52 -2.74
CA VAL A 98 10.19 17.11 -2.54
C VAL A 98 9.33 17.57 -3.71
N GLU A 99 9.55 18.80 -4.19
CA GLU A 99 8.77 19.40 -5.27
C GLU A 99 8.91 18.63 -6.59
N GLU A 100 10.12 18.16 -6.90
CA GLU A 100 10.42 17.44 -8.16
C GLU A 100 9.88 16.00 -8.12
N TYR A 101 10.05 15.32 -6.99
CA TYR A 101 9.72 13.89 -6.86
C TYR A 101 8.34 13.63 -6.25
N PHE A 102 7.57 14.65 -5.88
CA PHE A 102 6.23 14.48 -5.30
C PHE A 102 5.29 13.65 -6.19
N SER A 103 5.39 13.84 -7.50
CA SER A 103 4.56 13.10 -8.46
C SER A 103 4.81 11.59 -8.47
N LEU A 104 6.03 11.17 -8.10
CA LEU A 104 6.45 9.77 -8.04
C LEU A 104 6.19 9.21 -6.64
N PHE A 105 6.68 9.90 -5.60
CA PHE A 105 6.75 9.34 -4.25
C PHE A 105 5.68 9.89 -3.29
N SER A 106 4.91 10.92 -3.68
CA SER A 106 3.82 11.49 -2.88
C SER A 106 4.24 11.74 -1.41
N TYR A 107 3.42 11.34 -0.43
CA TYR A 107 3.77 11.33 0.98
C TYR A 107 4.38 9.97 1.34
N SER A 108 5.71 9.91 1.34
CA SER A 108 6.46 8.71 1.69
C SER A 108 7.77 9.06 2.37
N TYR A 109 8.32 8.05 3.05
CA TYR A 109 9.66 8.07 3.60
C TYR A 109 10.43 6.92 2.96
N ILE A 110 11.52 7.23 2.28
CA ILE A 110 12.33 6.29 1.51
C ILE A 110 13.76 6.41 2.01
N TRP A 111 14.31 5.29 2.48
CA TRP A 111 15.67 5.23 2.96
C TRP A 111 16.30 3.88 2.65
N VAL A 112 17.63 3.87 2.59
CA VAL A 112 18.42 2.66 2.42
C VAL A 112 19.18 2.41 3.71
N GLU A 113 19.01 1.22 4.25
CA GLU A 113 19.75 0.73 5.39
C GLU A 113 20.86 -0.21 4.89
N GLN A 114 22.12 0.16 5.10
CA GLN A 114 23.26 -0.73 4.87
C GLN A 114 23.37 -1.69 6.06
N LEU A 115 23.32 -3.01 5.83
CA LEU A 115 23.37 -4.02 6.90
C LEU A 115 24.81 -4.42 7.27
N SER A 116 25.77 -4.26 6.37
CA SER A 116 27.17 -4.68 6.56
C SER A 116 28.12 -3.87 5.69
N PRO A 117 29.34 -3.53 6.16
CA PRO A 117 29.95 -3.91 7.44
C PRO A 117 29.53 -3.06 8.64
N ASN A 118 28.96 -1.87 8.40
CA ASN A 118 28.41 -0.99 9.44
C ASN A 118 26.94 -0.71 9.14
N GLU A 119 26.13 -0.60 10.18
CA GLU A 119 24.74 -0.17 10.06
C GLU A 119 24.70 1.33 9.79
N ILE A 120 24.32 1.72 8.58
CA ILE A 120 24.24 3.12 8.16
C ILE A 120 22.94 3.32 7.39
N GLU A 121 22.18 4.33 7.80
CA GLU A 121 20.96 4.76 7.14
C GLU A 121 21.25 5.94 6.20
N TYR A 122 20.72 5.85 4.98
CA TYR A 122 20.77 6.91 3.99
C TYR A 122 19.36 7.30 3.58
N THR A 123 18.94 8.51 3.91
CA THR A 123 17.64 9.03 3.51
C THR A 123 17.68 9.44 2.03
N ILE A 124 16.80 8.87 1.22
CA ILE A 124 16.63 9.22 -0.19
C ILE A 124 15.57 10.29 -0.34
N TYR A 125 14.42 10.12 0.32
CA TYR A 125 13.27 11.01 0.20
C TYR A 125 12.49 11.02 1.50
N ASN A 126 12.13 12.20 1.99
CA ASN A 126 11.32 12.35 3.18
C ASN A 126 10.25 13.42 2.97
N ASN A 127 9.02 12.96 2.78
CA ASN A 127 7.85 13.83 2.76
C ASN A 127 6.76 13.23 3.66
N THR A 128 7.09 13.13 4.94
CA THR A 128 6.17 12.70 5.99
C THR A 128 5.18 13.82 6.31
N LYS A 129 3.89 13.50 6.45
CA LYS A 129 2.93 14.42 7.08
C LYS A 129 2.67 14.00 8.52
N PRO A 130 2.60 14.97 9.45
CA PRO A 130 2.34 14.67 10.86
C PRO A 130 0.90 14.19 11.16
N GLU A 131 -0.03 14.33 10.21
CA GLU A 131 -1.47 14.07 10.44
C GLU A 131 -1.94 12.66 10.05
N TYR A 132 -1.05 11.83 9.50
CA TYR A 132 -1.42 10.51 8.96
C TYR A 132 -1.21 9.38 9.99
N HIS A 133 -2.20 8.49 10.07
CA HIS A 133 -2.24 7.40 11.07
C HIS A 133 -1.96 6.03 10.44
N GLU A 134 -2.05 5.89 9.12
CA GLU A 134 -1.82 4.64 8.42
C GLU A 134 -0.49 4.68 7.65
N VAL A 135 0.39 3.73 7.98
CA VAL A 135 1.68 3.52 7.32
C VAL A 135 1.69 2.12 6.73
N ILE A 136 1.98 2.01 5.44
CA ILE A 136 2.23 0.70 4.81
C ILE A 136 3.70 0.63 4.40
N PRO A 137 4.50 -0.22 5.08
CA PRO A 137 5.89 -0.42 4.74
C PRO A 137 6.05 -1.42 3.59
N SER A 138 7.07 -1.21 2.79
CA SER A 138 7.57 -2.13 1.77
C SER A 138 9.09 -2.12 1.81
N PHE A 139 9.71 -3.25 1.52
CA PHE A 139 11.17 -3.38 1.55
C PHE A 139 11.68 -4.13 0.33
N PHE A 140 12.90 -3.81 -0.08
CA PHE A 140 13.56 -4.44 -1.20
C PHE A 140 15.05 -4.60 -0.96
N VAL A 141 15.57 -5.80 -1.17
CA VAL A 141 16.99 -6.08 -0.95
C VAL A 141 17.80 -5.52 -2.11
N VAL A 142 18.82 -4.73 -1.79
CA VAL A 142 19.67 -4.05 -2.76
C VAL A 142 21.14 -4.35 -2.48
N THR A 143 21.93 -4.39 -3.56
CA THR A 143 23.38 -4.44 -3.46
C THR A 143 23.92 -3.02 -3.54
N LEU A 144 24.76 -2.63 -2.59
CA LEU A 144 25.40 -1.32 -2.53
C LEU A 144 26.81 -1.42 -3.10
N LYS A 145 27.04 -0.78 -4.24
CA LYS A 145 28.33 -0.84 -4.94
C LYS A 145 29.20 0.34 -4.53
N ASP A 146 30.40 0.05 -4.05
CA ASP A 146 31.38 1.02 -3.59
C ASP A 146 32.61 0.99 -4.51
N TYR A 147 32.79 2.07 -5.28
CA TYR A 147 33.90 2.24 -6.22
C TYR A 147 35.20 2.72 -5.54
N LEU A 148 35.12 3.20 -4.30
CA LEU A 148 36.25 3.79 -3.56
C LEU A 148 36.80 2.85 -2.47
N GLY A 149 36.40 1.58 -2.50
CA GLY A 149 36.81 0.58 -1.52
C GLY A 149 38.33 0.57 -1.26
N THR A 150 38.72 0.29 -0.02
CA THR A 150 40.10 0.34 0.51
C THR A 150 41.08 -0.70 -0.09
N GLY A 151 40.74 -1.34 -1.21
CA GLY A 151 41.62 -2.18 -2.00
C GLY A 151 41.45 -1.85 -3.48
N SER A 152 42.39 -2.24 -4.33
CA SER A 152 42.38 -1.99 -5.78
C SER A 152 41.26 -2.71 -6.56
N GLY A 153 40.10 -2.94 -5.94
CA GLY A 153 38.96 -3.65 -6.51
C GLY A 153 37.61 -3.14 -5.98
N LEU A 154 36.58 -3.37 -6.79
CA LEU A 154 35.18 -3.10 -6.49
C LEU A 154 34.76 -3.76 -5.16
N SER A 155 34.16 -3.00 -4.26
CA SER A 155 33.58 -3.52 -3.02
C SER A 155 32.06 -3.53 -3.11
N TYR A 156 31.46 -4.61 -2.62
CA TYR A 156 30.01 -4.78 -2.56
C TYR A 156 29.58 -4.86 -1.10
N ARG A 157 28.49 -4.17 -0.79
CA ARG A 157 27.82 -4.19 0.51
C ARG A 157 26.36 -4.58 0.30
N TYR A 158 25.72 -4.99 1.37
CA TYR A 158 24.31 -5.39 1.35
C TYR A 158 23.47 -4.35 2.08
N GLY A 159 22.32 -4.03 1.51
CA GLY A 159 21.36 -3.15 2.14
C GLY A 159 19.92 -3.51 1.83
N VAL A 160 19.03 -2.83 2.53
CA VAL A 160 17.59 -2.91 2.34
C VAL A 160 17.08 -1.51 2.03
N LEU A 161 16.41 -1.36 0.90
CA LEU A 161 15.63 -0.18 0.60
C LEU A 161 14.28 -0.31 1.29
N HIS A 162 13.97 0.64 2.16
CA HIS A 162 12.69 0.74 2.85
C HIS A 162 11.86 1.86 2.23
N VAL A 163 10.57 1.62 2.10
CA VAL A 163 9.58 2.58 1.62
C VAL A 163 8.38 2.53 2.53
N GLU A 164 8.09 3.64 3.19
CA GLU A 164 6.87 3.84 3.95
C GLU A 164 5.97 4.83 3.22
N VAL A 165 4.75 4.42 2.91
CA VAL A 165 3.75 5.29 2.29
C VAL A 165 2.73 5.71 3.34
N TYR A 166 2.48 7.02 3.44
CA TYR A 166 1.59 7.63 4.43
C TYR A 166 0.24 8.01 3.81
N ARG A 167 -0.82 7.86 4.61
CA ARG A 167 -2.20 8.15 4.21
C ARG A 167 -3.06 8.78 5.29
#